data_AF-A0A9E3Q417-F1
#
_entry.id   AF-A0A9E3Q417-F1
#
_cell.length_a   1.000
_cell.length_b   1.000
_cell.length_c   1.000
_cell.angle_alpha   90.00
_cell.angle_beta   90.00
_cell.angle_gamma   90.00
#
_symmetry.space_group_name_H-M   'P 1'
#
loop_
_entity.id
_entity.type
_entity.pdbx_description
1 polymer ?
#
loop_
_entity_poly.entity_id
_entity_poly.type
_entity_poly.pdbx_seq_one_letter_code
_entity_poly.pdbx_strand_id
1 'polypeptide(L)'
;MKVSIRWLTGAVAGGVCLLAPVASGQWLTQSVTLQPGWNAVYLHVDASHVPIDDFMAGIPGHPIEEVWRWNPLAPTAQFTASPSVPSESGTPWSSWVRGLGASSSLTRLTGNGAYLVRVEAGSPAYTWSVLGRPVPPLDSWTTTGLNFIGFPTPPAGPPTFETFLAPAPVLWNSAEIFRYPGGPLGPSNPSQVLSLTGTPVRRGEAFWIRAGEHYNRYFGPIQIELQSPAGVHFGEATGQQRVRLRNLTRNVLTVTLSSVSSEAPPSGEAPVVAFPPLLLRGPLSTIDLTFGYTNLTGPQTWVLQPAGQLGSEEELILGLDRAEMAGAPGDLYAGVLRFTDSLGLSQVDVPVSAVTASRGGLWVGAAAVTQVRHYLRTYEKDDGGDLRLDEDGKYVVAAVKEDLGSVPRPYPLRLIVHLDPADGSARLLQRVYLGMKTDGTVGITTRESLLDPRHLSSARRISAVHLPWSASNLPWVFGGALAAGTNLTVTIPLDYADPASNPFVHGYHPDHDNLNATFDATVARGEESYTVNRRIELALSESADDFTSRTRGHSTIEGEYVETITLLGVTKPGRSAPESRQFEVRGLFSLNRISDPVPLTTD
;
A
#
# COMPACT_ATOMS: atom_id res chain seq x y z
N MET A 1 29.07 -50.70 6.77
CA MET A 1 27.75 -51.23 6.40
C MET A 1 26.97 -50.09 5.76
N LYS A 2 27.01 -49.97 4.42
CA LYS A 2 26.33 -48.91 3.67
C LYS A 2 24.92 -49.40 3.35
N VAL A 3 23.91 -48.74 3.88
CA VAL A 3 22.50 -49.01 3.52
C VAL A 3 22.00 -47.83 2.71
N SER A 4 21.76 -48.11 1.43
CA SER A 4 21.13 -47.26 0.43
C SER A 4 19.62 -47.21 0.64
N ILE A 5 19.05 -46.02 0.84
CA ILE A 5 17.60 -45.80 0.86
C ILE A 5 17.18 -45.33 -0.55
N ARG A 6 16.35 -46.14 -1.20
CA ARG A 6 15.70 -45.83 -2.48
C ARG A 6 14.53 -44.89 -2.22
N TRP A 7 14.49 -43.77 -2.94
CA TRP A 7 13.34 -42.87 -2.99
C TRP A 7 12.28 -43.44 -3.94
N LEU A 8 11.09 -43.75 -3.42
CA LEU A 8 9.89 -43.94 -4.24
C LEU A 8 9.26 -42.56 -4.50
N THR A 9 9.26 -42.14 -5.76
CA THR A 9 8.48 -40.99 -6.24
C THR A 9 7.02 -41.40 -6.45
N GLY A 10 6.16 -41.07 -5.48
CA GLY A 10 4.71 -41.11 -5.65
C GLY A 10 4.21 -39.76 -6.14
N ALA A 11 3.67 -39.73 -7.37
CA ALA A 11 3.04 -38.56 -7.95
C ALA A 11 1.68 -38.30 -7.27
N VAL A 12 1.55 -37.17 -6.58
CA VAL A 12 0.26 -36.61 -6.16
C VAL A 12 0.02 -35.38 -7.01
N ALA A 13 -0.96 -35.48 -7.91
CA ALA A 13 -1.50 -34.38 -8.67
C ALA A 13 -2.26 -33.44 -7.71
N GLY A 14 -1.59 -32.39 -7.24
CA GLY A 14 -2.20 -31.28 -6.52
C GLY A 14 -2.69 -30.24 -7.52
N GLY A 15 -4.01 -30.14 -7.68
CA GLY A 15 -4.65 -29.04 -8.40
C GLY A 15 -4.35 -27.73 -7.69
N VAL A 16 -3.50 -26.91 -8.32
CA VAL A 16 -3.28 -25.52 -7.91
C VAL A 16 -4.53 -24.74 -8.29
N CYS A 17 -5.40 -24.47 -7.32
CA CYS A 17 -6.34 -23.35 -7.42
C CYS A 17 -5.52 -22.06 -7.41
N LEU A 18 -5.14 -21.59 -8.59
CA LEU A 18 -4.71 -20.23 -8.82
C LEU A 18 -5.91 -19.33 -8.49
N LEU A 19 -5.97 -18.80 -7.27
CA LEU A 19 -6.67 -17.55 -7.03
C LEU A 19 -5.95 -16.51 -7.90
N ALA A 20 -6.54 -16.19 -9.06
CA ALA A 20 -6.09 -15.06 -9.83
C ALA A 20 -6.20 -13.83 -8.91
N PRO A 21 -5.11 -13.06 -8.69
CA PRO A 21 -5.26 -11.79 -8.02
C PRO A 21 -6.27 -10.97 -8.84
N VAL A 22 -7.35 -10.55 -8.19
CA VAL A 22 -8.26 -9.57 -8.78
C VAL A 22 -7.39 -8.35 -9.04
N ALA A 23 -7.08 -8.11 -10.30
CA ALA A 23 -6.06 -7.15 -10.66
C ALA A 23 -6.64 -5.75 -10.42
N SER A 24 -6.23 -5.08 -9.35
CA SER A 24 -6.66 -3.71 -9.08
C SER A 24 -6.07 -2.73 -10.11
N GLY A 25 -6.90 -1.96 -10.79
CA GLY A 25 -6.46 -1.05 -11.85
C GLY A 25 -7.26 0.24 -11.93
N GLN A 26 -6.62 1.25 -12.51
CA GLN A 26 -7.17 2.54 -12.92
C GLN A 26 -7.85 2.36 -14.26
N TRP A 27 -8.85 3.18 -14.58
CA TRP A 27 -9.60 3.08 -15.82
C TRP A 27 -9.59 4.40 -16.58
N LEU A 28 -9.32 4.31 -17.89
CA LEU A 28 -9.47 5.39 -18.85
C LEU A 28 -10.00 4.85 -20.16
N THR A 29 -10.82 5.65 -20.83
CA THR A 29 -11.27 5.38 -22.20
C THR A 29 -10.34 6.04 -23.20
N GLN A 30 -9.78 5.24 -24.11
CA GLN A 30 -9.14 5.72 -25.32
C GLN A 30 -10.14 5.69 -26.48
N SER A 31 -10.32 6.83 -27.16
CA SER A 31 -11.16 6.91 -28.35
C SER A 31 -10.34 7.04 -29.62
N VAL A 32 -10.63 6.22 -30.63
CA VAL A 32 -9.96 6.23 -31.93
C VAL A 32 -10.99 6.26 -33.05
N THR A 33 -10.88 7.21 -33.97
CA THR A 33 -11.75 7.29 -35.16
C THR A 33 -11.20 6.38 -36.26
N LEU A 34 -11.99 5.38 -36.64
CA LEU A 34 -11.69 4.41 -37.69
C LEU A 34 -12.44 4.74 -38.97
N GLN A 35 -11.79 4.58 -40.11
CA GLN A 35 -12.40 4.66 -41.45
C GLN A 35 -12.86 3.27 -41.90
N PRO A 36 -13.85 3.14 -42.80
CA PRO A 36 -14.16 1.85 -43.42
C PRO A 36 -12.90 1.23 -44.08
N GLY A 37 -12.72 -0.08 -43.94
CA GLY A 37 -11.50 -0.80 -44.35
C GLY A 37 -10.44 -0.91 -43.26
N TRP A 38 -9.17 -0.96 -43.64
CA TRP A 38 -8.05 -1.23 -42.72
C TRP A 38 -7.47 0.06 -42.13
N ASN A 39 -7.36 0.08 -40.79
CA ASN A 39 -6.81 1.16 -39.99
C ASN A 39 -5.65 0.64 -39.13
N ALA A 40 -4.74 1.53 -38.74
CA ALA A 40 -3.67 1.23 -37.79
C ALA A 40 -3.93 1.94 -36.46
N VAL A 41 -4.00 1.17 -35.38
CA VAL A 41 -4.34 1.63 -34.04
C VAL A 41 -3.21 1.31 -33.08
N TYR A 42 -2.89 2.25 -32.20
CA TYR A 42 -1.99 2.03 -31.07
C TYR A 42 -2.75 2.15 -29.76
N LEU A 43 -2.66 1.16 -28.87
CA LEU A 43 -3.37 1.21 -27.59
C LEU A 43 -2.46 1.75 -26.47
N HIS A 44 -2.86 2.88 -25.88
CA HIS A 44 -2.30 3.46 -24.66
C HIS A 44 -2.99 2.96 -23.38
N VAL A 45 -4.03 2.14 -23.54
CA VAL A 45 -4.75 1.46 -22.47
C VAL A 45 -4.69 -0.05 -22.68
N ASP A 46 -4.59 -0.78 -21.59
CA ASP A 46 -4.66 -2.23 -21.54
C ASP A 46 -6.11 -2.67 -21.25
N ALA A 47 -6.74 -3.27 -22.25
CA ALA A 47 -8.11 -3.77 -22.17
C ALA A 47 -8.14 -5.30 -22.00
N SER A 48 -7.08 -5.91 -21.44
CA SER A 48 -6.97 -7.35 -21.30
C SER A 48 -7.85 -7.95 -20.21
N HIS A 49 -8.54 -7.12 -19.41
CA HIS A 49 -9.52 -7.58 -18.41
C HIS A 49 -10.67 -8.40 -19.01
N VAL A 50 -11.02 -8.14 -20.27
CA VAL A 50 -12.12 -8.80 -20.98
C VAL A 50 -11.61 -9.42 -22.30
N PRO A 51 -12.08 -10.62 -22.69
CA PRO A 51 -11.79 -11.19 -24.01
C PRO A 51 -12.31 -10.29 -25.14
N ILE A 52 -11.66 -10.31 -26.31
CA ILE A 52 -12.07 -9.47 -27.46
C ILE A 52 -13.50 -9.78 -27.90
N ASP A 53 -13.88 -11.06 -27.96
CA ASP A 53 -15.25 -11.44 -28.35
C ASP A 53 -16.30 -10.80 -27.44
N ASP A 54 -16.09 -10.85 -26.13
CA ASP A 54 -17.01 -10.27 -25.14
C ASP A 54 -16.99 -8.73 -25.19
N PHE A 55 -15.80 -8.14 -25.33
CA PHE A 55 -15.63 -6.70 -25.50
C PHE A 55 -16.43 -6.19 -26.69
N MET A 56 -16.32 -6.90 -27.82
CA MET A 56 -16.98 -6.57 -29.08
C MET A 56 -18.48 -6.83 -29.01
N ALA A 57 -18.91 -7.96 -28.44
CA ALA A 57 -20.33 -8.30 -28.25
C ALA A 57 -21.07 -7.28 -27.36
N GLY A 58 -20.37 -6.65 -26.41
CA GLY A 58 -20.91 -5.58 -25.57
C GLY A 58 -21.25 -4.29 -26.31
N ILE A 59 -20.91 -4.16 -27.60
CA ILE A 59 -21.16 -2.96 -28.42
C ILE A 59 -22.14 -3.30 -29.56
N PRO A 60 -23.45 -3.08 -29.39
CA PRO A 60 -24.44 -3.41 -30.41
C PRO A 60 -24.12 -2.75 -31.78
N GLY A 61 -24.04 -3.57 -32.83
CA GLY A 61 -23.84 -3.09 -34.21
C GLY A 61 -22.47 -2.49 -34.51
N HIS A 62 -21.43 -2.76 -33.71
CA HIS A 62 -20.09 -2.27 -34.03
C HIS A 62 -19.56 -2.86 -35.35
N PRO A 63 -18.90 -2.08 -36.23
CA PRO A 63 -18.55 -2.52 -37.60
C PRO A 63 -17.18 -3.20 -37.73
N ILE A 64 -16.49 -3.51 -36.62
CA ILE A 64 -15.12 -4.07 -36.65
C ILE A 64 -15.17 -5.58 -36.95
N GLU A 65 -14.61 -6.03 -38.07
CA GLU A 65 -14.65 -7.44 -38.46
C GLU A 65 -13.40 -8.20 -38.01
N GLU A 66 -12.25 -7.55 -37.96
CA GLU A 66 -10.97 -8.18 -37.63
C GLU A 66 -10.04 -7.25 -36.87
N VAL A 67 -9.22 -7.82 -35.99
CA VAL A 67 -8.17 -7.12 -35.23
C VAL A 67 -6.90 -7.96 -35.24
N TRP A 68 -5.80 -7.38 -35.69
CA TRP A 68 -4.53 -8.08 -35.84
C TRP A 68 -3.46 -7.34 -35.05
N ARG A 69 -2.81 -8.01 -34.09
CA ARG A 69 -1.73 -7.45 -33.26
C ARG A 69 -0.37 -7.74 -33.86
N TRP A 70 0.48 -6.72 -33.95
CA TRP A 70 1.88 -6.88 -34.33
C TRP A 70 2.72 -7.45 -33.18
N ASN A 71 3.51 -8.49 -33.49
CA ASN A 71 4.40 -9.19 -32.55
C ASN A 71 5.85 -9.13 -33.07
N PRO A 72 6.64 -8.13 -32.67
CA PRO A 72 7.98 -7.90 -33.24
C PRO A 72 9.02 -8.99 -32.92
N LEU A 73 8.73 -9.89 -31.96
CA LEU A 73 9.64 -10.94 -31.48
C LEU A 73 9.26 -12.36 -31.92
N ALA A 74 8.33 -12.52 -32.88
CA ALA A 74 7.96 -13.84 -33.38
C ALA A 74 9.17 -14.53 -34.08
N PRO A 75 9.50 -15.79 -33.75
CA PRO A 75 10.61 -16.49 -34.40
C PRO A 75 10.27 -16.73 -35.87
N THR A 76 11.18 -16.31 -36.77
CA THR A 76 11.19 -16.55 -38.23
C THR A 76 10.05 -15.94 -39.05
N ALA A 77 10.31 -14.78 -39.68
CA ALA A 77 9.69 -14.42 -40.96
C ALA A 77 10.75 -13.75 -41.87
N GLN A 78 11.01 -14.36 -43.03
CA GLN A 78 11.84 -13.84 -44.11
C GLN A 78 11.13 -12.65 -44.79
N PHE A 79 11.91 -11.60 -45.05
CA PHE A 79 11.47 -10.33 -45.61
C PHE A 79 10.94 -10.45 -47.04
N THR A 80 9.81 -9.80 -47.33
CA THR A 80 9.42 -9.40 -48.69
C THR A 80 9.29 -7.88 -48.74
N ALA A 81 9.62 -7.29 -49.89
CA ALA A 81 9.96 -5.89 -50.12
C ALA A 81 8.81 -4.86 -49.90
N SER A 82 7.67 -5.27 -49.34
CA SER A 82 6.53 -4.42 -49.00
C SER A 82 5.98 -4.85 -47.63
N PRO A 83 5.61 -3.92 -46.72
CA PRO A 83 4.87 -4.25 -45.50
C PRO A 83 3.42 -4.63 -45.90
N SER A 84 3.27 -5.78 -46.56
CA SER A 84 2.04 -6.13 -47.27
C SER A 84 1.42 -7.42 -46.75
N VAL A 85 0.13 -7.26 -46.42
CA VAL A 85 -0.91 -8.27 -46.18
C VAL A 85 -0.66 -9.17 -44.97
N PRO A 86 -1.37 -8.93 -43.85
CA PRO A 86 -1.42 -9.87 -42.75
C PRO A 86 -1.87 -11.27 -43.25
N SER A 87 -1.17 -12.34 -42.88
CA SER A 87 -1.56 -13.73 -43.21
C SER A 87 -1.46 -14.65 -42.00
N GLU A 88 -2.30 -15.69 -41.94
CA GLU A 88 -2.56 -16.49 -40.73
C GLU A 88 -1.44 -17.46 -40.33
N SER A 89 -0.47 -17.76 -41.19
CA SER A 89 0.60 -18.74 -40.89
C SER A 89 2.01 -18.16 -41.05
N GLY A 90 2.83 -18.31 -40.00
CA GLY A 90 4.25 -17.94 -40.02
C GLY A 90 4.57 -16.44 -40.06
N THR A 91 3.59 -15.57 -39.80
CA THR A 91 3.80 -14.12 -39.75
C THR A 91 3.91 -13.59 -38.32
N PRO A 92 4.53 -12.42 -38.11
CA PRO A 92 4.57 -11.73 -36.81
C PRO A 92 3.21 -11.13 -36.38
N TRP A 93 2.07 -11.71 -36.79
CA TRP A 93 0.74 -11.24 -36.44
C TRP A 93 -0.03 -12.27 -35.62
N SER A 94 -0.78 -11.80 -34.63
CA SER A 94 -1.87 -12.56 -34.01
C SER A 94 -3.19 -11.92 -34.38
N SER A 95 -4.16 -12.70 -34.83
CA SER A 95 -5.44 -12.22 -35.34
C SER A 95 -6.62 -12.66 -34.48
N TRP A 96 -7.57 -11.74 -34.37
CA TRP A 96 -8.94 -11.97 -33.95
C TRP A 96 -9.84 -11.69 -35.14
N VAL A 97 -10.75 -12.63 -35.40
CA VAL A 97 -11.75 -12.51 -36.48
C VAL A 97 -13.11 -12.73 -35.86
N ARG A 98 -14.04 -11.81 -36.14
CA ARG A 98 -15.41 -11.87 -35.62
C ARG A 98 -16.04 -13.22 -35.94
N GLY A 99 -16.61 -13.85 -34.91
CA GLY A 99 -17.35 -15.11 -35.06
C GLY A 99 -16.47 -16.37 -35.08
N LEU A 100 -15.13 -16.26 -35.11
CA LEU A 100 -14.25 -17.42 -34.95
C LEU A 100 -14.06 -17.86 -33.49
N GLY A 101 -14.41 -17.00 -32.53
CA GLY A 101 -14.34 -17.28 -31.10
C GLY A 101 -12.93 -17.68 -30.67
N ALA A 102 -12.85 -18.73 -29.84
CA ALA A 102 -11.60 -19.29 -29.30
C ALA A 102 -10.60 -19.81 -30.36
N SER A 103 -11.00 -19.88 -31.63
CA SER A 103 -10.10 -20.24 -32.74
C SER A 103 -9.16 -19.09 -33.15
N SER A 104 -9.42 -17.87 -32.68
CA SER A 104 -8.55 -16.71 -32.88
C SER A 104 -7.24 -16.84 -32.10
N SER A 105 -6.12 -16.49 -32.72
CA SER A 105 -4.80 -16.47 -32.05
C SER A 105 -4.61 -15.26 -31.13
N LEU A 106 -5.37 -14.19 -31.37
CA LEU A 106 -5.48 -13.02 -30.50
C LEU A 106 -6.80 -13.09 -29.72
N THR A 107 -6.71 -13.09 -28.39
CA THR A 107 -7.89 -13.20 -27.51
C THR A 107 -8.09 -12.00 -26.59
N ARG A 108 -7.08 -11.13 -26.44
CA ARG A 108 -7.10 -9.96 -25.54
C ARG A 108 -6.37 -8.77 -26.15
N LEU A 109 -6.86 -7.57 -25.87
CA LEU A 109 -6.22 -6.30 -26.25
C LEU A 109 -5.29 -5.84 -25.14
N THR A 110 -3.98 -5.94 -25.39
CA THR A 110 -2.95 -5.46 -24.45
C THR A 110 -2.54 -4.03 -24.79
N GLY A 111 -2.17 -3.25 -23.75
CA GLY A 111 -1.63 -1.91 -23.91
C GLY A 111 -0.23 -1.92 -24.53
N ASN A 112 0.26 -0.75 -24.97
CA ASN A 112 1.51 -0.60 -25.72
C ASN A 112 1.60 -1.52 -26.94
N GLY A 113 0.45 -1.87 -27.52
CA GLY A 113 0.33 -2.72 -28.70
C GLY A 113 -0.09 -1.92 -29.92
N ALA A 114 0.52 -2.23 -31.05
CA ALA A 114 0.09 -1.75 -32.37
C ALA A 114 -0.77 -2.82 -33.06
N TYR A 115 -1.90 -2.38 -33.62
CA TYR A 115 -2.94 -3.22 -34.19
C TYR A 115 -3.33 -2.74 -35.59
N LEU A 116 -3.70 -3.68 -36.45
CA LEU A 116 -4.50 -3.42 -37.63
C LEU A 116 -5.95 -3.78 -37.34
N VAL A 117 -6.86 -2.87 -37.64
CA VAL A 117 -8.29 -3.01 -37.36
C VAL A 117 -9.05 -2.87 -38.68
N ARG A 118 -9.77 -3.92 -39.06
CA ARG A 118 -10.62 -3.93 -40.26
C ARG A 118 -12.05 -3.57 -39.87
N VAL A 119 -12.53 -2.46 -40.41
CA VAL A 119 -13.93 -2.03 -40.34
C VAL A 119 -14.63 -2.48 -41.63
N GLU A 120 -15.87 -2.95 -41.49
CA GLU A 120 -16.73 -3.37 -42.60
C GLU A 120 -16.73 -2.33 -43.74
N ALA A 121 -16.63 -2.84 -44.97
CA ALA A 121 -16.61 -1.99 -46.15
C ALA A 121 -17.96 -1.29 -46.32
N GLY A 122 -17.94 0.02 -46.56
CA GLY A 122 -19.16 0.81 -46.74
C GLY A 122 -19.79 1.34 -45.44
N SER A 123 -19.25 0.99 -44.26
CA SER A 123 -19.64 1.64 -43.01
C SER A 123 -19.20 3.12 -42.97
N PRO A 124 -19.94 4.01 -42.28
CA PRO A 124 -19.43 5.35 -41.99
C PRO A 124 -18.19 5.29 -41.08
N ALA A 125 -17.46 6.39 -40.98
CA ALA A 125 -16.39 6.52 -39.99
C ALA A 125 -16.94 6.24 -38.58
N TYR A 126 -16.22 5.42 -37.82
CA TYR A 126 -16.68 4.87 -36.55
C TYR A 126 -15.69 5.22 -35.44
N THR A 127 -16.19 5.76 -34.33
CA THR A 127 -15.35 6.01 -33.14
C THR A 127 -15.36 4.77 -32.26
N TRP A 128 -14.19 4.12 -32.20
CA TRP A 128 -13.94 2.99 -31.32
C TRP A 128 -13.46 3.49 -29.96
N SER A 129 -14.26 3.24 -28.92
CA SER A 129 -13.94 3.57 -27.53
C SER A 129 -13.44 2.32 -26.81
N VAL A 130 -12.20 2.36 -26.35
CA VAL A 130 -11.53 1.26 -25.64
C VAL A 130 -11.33 1.68 -24.19
N LEU A 131 -12.15 1.11 -23.30
CA LEU A 131 -11.94 1.23 -21.85
C LEU A 131 -10.85 0.27 -21.42
N GLY A 132 -9.84 0.77 -20.70
CA GLY A 132 -8.77 -0.07 -20.20
C GLY A 132 -7.90 0.65 -19.17
N ARG A 133 -6.85 -0.05 -18.73
CA ARG A 133 -5.90 0.47 -17.75
C ARG A 133 -4.80 1.22 -18.46
N PRO A 134 -4.56 2.51 -18.17
CA PRO A 134 -3.51 3.26 -18.87
C PRO A 134 -2.15 2.62 -18.64
N VAL A 135 -1.34 2.56 -19.69
CA VAL A 135 0.02 2.02 -19.61
C VAL A 135 1.04 3.13 -19.92
N PRO A 136 2.10 3.27 -19.10
CA PRO A 136 3.21 4.15 -19.45
C PRO A 136 3.82 3.73 -20.80
N PRO A 137 4.23 4.68 -21.66
CA PRO A 137 4.84 4.37 -22.96
C PRO A 137 6.05 3.44 -22.83
N LEU A 138 6.14 2.47 -23.74
CA LEU A 138 7.30 1.58 -23.85
C LEU A 138 8.20 2.06 -25.00
N ASP A 139 9.41 2.51 -24.67
CA ASP A 139 10.39 3.01 -25.65
C ASP A 139 11.12 1.86 -26.39
N SER A 140 10.40 1.03 -27.14
CA SER A 140 11.00 -0.10 -27.87
C SER A 140 11.08 0.14 -29.37
N TRP A 141 12.26 0.53 -29.86
CA TRP A 141 12.61 0.53 -31.28
C TRP A 141 13.43 -0.71 -31.63
N THR A 142 13.12 -1.35 -32.75
CA THR A 142 13.88 -2.47 -33.30
C THR A 142 14.95 -1.96 -34.27
N THR A 143 16.14 -2.57 -34.23
CA THR A 143 17.21 -2.30 -35.20
C THR A 143 16.98 -3.00 -36.54
N THR A 144 15.96 -3.86 -36.64
CA THR A 144 15.54 -4.52 -37.89
C THR A 144 14.90 -3.54 -38.88
N GLY A 145 14.70 -2.29 -38.47
CA GLY A 145 14.17 -1.21 -39.31
C GLY A 145 12.65 -1.25 -39.51
N LEU A 146 11.92 -2.18 -38.87
CA LEU A 146 10.47 -2.30 -38.94
C LEU A 146 9.84 -2.01 -37.58
N ASN A 147 9.40 -0.75 -37.40
CA ASN A 147 8.73 -0.31 -36.18
C ASN A 147 7.26 -0.01 -36.51
N PHE A 148 6.34 -0.80 -35.97
CA PHE A 148 4.92 -0.49 -35.97
C PHE A 148 4.53 0.01 -34.60
N ILE A 149 4.47 1.33 -34.45
CA ILE A 149 4.39 2.02 -33.15
C ILE A 149 3.45 3.22 -33.24
N GLY A 150 2.93 3.65 -32.10
CA GLY A 150 2.23 4.92 -31.93
C GLY A 150 2.94 5.79 -30.89
N PHE A 151 2.54 7.05 -30.81
CA PHE A 151 3.19 8.03 -29.96
C PHE A 151 2.25 8.58 -28.89
N PRO A 152 2.75 8.90 -27.69
CA PRO A 152 1.96 9.47 -26.61
C PRO A 152 1.65 10.96 -26.86
N THR A 153 1.15 11.33 -28.03
CA THR A 153 0.79 12.73 -28.34
C THR A 153 -0.50 13.14 -27.63
N PRO A 154 -0.80 14.44 -27.50
CA PRO A 154 -2.07 14.90 -26.96
C PRO A 154 -3.26 14.47 -27.83
N PRO A 155 -4.40 14.06 -27.24
CA PRO A 155 -5.59 13.67 -27.99
C PRO A 155 -6.25 14.86 -28.69
N ALA A 156 -6.17 16.06 -28.11
CA ALA A 156 -6.66 17.31 -28.71
C ALA A 156 -5.48 18.10 -29.29
N GLY A 157 -5.64 18.59 -30.52
CA GLY A 157 -4.60 19.36 -31.22
C GLY A 157 -3.28 18.59 -31.41
N PRO A 158 -3.29 17.38 -32.00
CA PRO A 158 -2.07 16.61 -32.19
C PRO A 158 -1.04 17.37 -33.05
N PRO A 159 0.27 17.28 -32.72
CA PRO A 159 1.31 17.92 -33.50
C PRO A 159 1.44 17.30 -34.89
N THR A 160 2.00 18.02 -35.84
CA THR A 160 2.41 17.47 -37.14
C THR A 160 3.68 16.64 -36.99
N PHE A 161 3.97 15.73 -37.92
CA PHE A 161 5.22 14.96 -37.90
C PHE A 161 6.46 15.87 -37.93
N GLU A 162 6.40 16.99 -38.66
CA GLU A 162 7.47 17.98 -38.68
C GLU A 162 7.77 18.51 -37.27
N THR A 163 6.75 19.02 -36.59
CA THR A 163 6.92 19.58 -35.24
C THR A 163 7.28 18.50 -34.22
N PHE A 164 6.65 17.32 -34.30
CA PHE A 164 6.88 16.23 -33.37
C PHE A 164 8.31 15.68 -33.47
N LEU A 165 8.85 15.51 -34.69
CA LEU A 165 10.18 14.95 -34.93
C LEU A 165 11.30 16.00 -34.89
N ALA A 166 11.00 17.29 -34.80
CA ALA A 166 12.02 18.35 -34.76
C ALA A 166 13.13 18.12 -33.69
N PRO A 167 12.84 17.60 -32.48
CA PRO A 167 13.87 17.27 -31.49
C PRO A 167 14.75 16.05 -31.88
N ALA A 168 14.34 15.26 -32.86
CA ALA A 168 15.02 14.06 -33.36
C ALA A 168 15.42 14.22 -34.84
N PRO A 169 16.45 15.05 -35.16
CA PRO A 169 16.77 15.43 -36.54
C PRO A 169 17.19 14.25 -37.43
N VAL A 170 17.73 13.17 -36.87
CA VAL A 170 18.06 11.97 -37.65
C VAL A 170 16.79 11.33 -38.20
N LEU A 171 15.79 11.07 -37.35
CA LEU A 171 14.49 10.57 -37.80
C LEU A 171 13.81 11.53 -38.77
N TRP A 172 13.85 12.82 -38.47
CA TRP A 172 13.21 13.83 -39.32
C TRP A 172 13.77 13.79 -40.76
N ASN A 173 15.06 13.53 -40.94
CA ASN A 173 15.70 13.49 -42.26
C ASN A 173 15.62 12.12 -42.97
N SER A 174 15.53 11.01 -42.22
CA SER A 174 15.71 9.67 -42.78
C SER A 174 14.53 8.72 -42.57
N ALA A 175 13.48 9.13 -41.85
CA ALA A 175 12.34 8.25 -41.58
C ALA A 175 11.41 8.13 -42.79
N GLU A 176 11.21 6.90 -43.26
CA GLU A 176 10.07 6.56 -44.08
C GLU A 176 8.90 6.20 -43.16
N ILE A 177 7.82 6.97 -43.27
CA ILE A 177 6.64 6.82 -42.43
C ILE A 177 5.49 6.37 -43.32
N PHE A 178 4.80 5.30 -42.96
CA PHE A 178 3.59 4.85 -43.62
C PHE A 178 2.42 4.85 -42.64
N ARG A 179 1.26 5.25 -43.13
CA ARG A 179 0.00 5.32 -42.38
C ARG A 179 -1.11 4.58 -43.09
N TYR A 180 -2.19 4.32 -42.37
CA TYR A 180 -3.36 3.61 -42.89
C TYR A 180 -4.55 4.58 -43.02
N PRO A 181 -4.79 5.16 -44.19
CA PRO A 181 -5.86 6.16 -44.39
C PRO A 181 -7.28 5.56 -44.39
N GLY A 182 -7.44 4.24 -44.26
CA GLY A 182 -8.68 3.51 -44.52
C GLY A 182 -8.71 2.87 -45.91
N GLY A 183 -9.75 2.11 -46.20
CA GLY A 183 -9.93 1.34 -47.44
C GLY A 183 -9.25 -0.04 -47.42
N PRO A 184 -9.39 -0.82 -48.50
CA PRO A 184 -8.76 -2.15 -48.61
C PRO A 184 -7.24 -2.05 -48.63
N LEU A 185 -6.54 -3.10 -48.18
CA LEU A 185 -5.08 -3.18 -48.32
C LEU A 185 -4.70 -3.21 -49.80
N GLY A 186 -3.67 -2.46 -50.17
CA GLY A 186 -3.23 -2.33 -51.55
C GLY A 186 -2.24 -1.17 -51.75
N PRO A 187 -2.04 -0.71 -52.99
CA PRO A 187 -1.07 0.35 -53.30
C PRO A 187 -1.33 1.69 -52.59
N SER A 188 -2.56 1.94 -52.13
CA SER A 188 -2.97 3.16 -51.43
C SER A 188 -3.14 2.98 -49.91
N ASN A 189 -3.02 1.76 -49.38
CA ASN A 189 -3.16 1.47 -47.95
C ASN A 189 -2.31 0.25 -47.55
N PRO A 190 -1.22 0.42 -46.77
CA PRO A 190 -0.74 1.69 -46.22
C PRO A 190 -0.16 2.63 -47.29
N SER A 191 -0.24 3.95 -47.05
CA SER A 191 0.35 4.97 -47.92
C SER A 191 1.51 5.67 -47.21
N GLN A 192 2.54 6.06 -47.99
CA GLN A 192 3.68 6.79 -47.46
C GLN A 192 3.29 8.24 -47.13
N VAL A 193 3.72 8.71 -45.97
CA VAL A 193 3.60 10.10 -45.55
C VAL A 193 4.70 10.91 -46.23
N LEU A 194 4.33 11.67 -47.27
CA LEU A 194 5.25 12.54 -47.99
C LEU A 194 5.29 13.97 -47.43
N SER A 195 4.19 14.43 -46.81
CA SER A 195 4.10 15.74 -46.17
C SER A 195 4.13 15.60 -44.64
N LEU A 196 5.30 15.80 -44.05
CA LEU A 196 5.45 15.83 -42.58
C LEU A 196 4.80 17.06 -41.95
N THR A 197 4.68 18.15 -42.71
CA THR A 197 4.11 19.42 -42.25
C THR A 197 2.59 19.39 -42.20
N GLY A 198 1.94 18.62 -43.09
CA GLY A 198 0.48 18.52 -43.17
C GLY A 198 -0.12 17.31 -42.45
N THR A 199 0.71 16.37 -41.97
CA THR A 199 0.23 15.10 -41.40
C THR A 199 0.34 15.12 -39.87
N PRO A 200 -0.79 15.05 -39.14
CA PRO A 200 -0.78 15.01 -37.67
C PRO A 200 -0.36 13.62 -37.15
N VAL A 201 0.38 13.63 -36.04
CA VAL A 201 0.72 12.45 -35.23
C VAL A 201 -0.40 12.25 -34.20
N ARG A 202 -1.48 11.57 -34.62
CA ARG A 202 -2.67 11.41 -33.79
C ARG A 202 -2.44 10.37 -32.70
N ARG A 203 -2.81 10.69 -31.46
CA ARG A 203 -2.84 9.73 -30.35
C ARG A 203 -3.74 8.56 -30.73
N GLY A 204 -3.26 7.35 -30.54
CA GLY A 204 -3.99 6.14 -30.88
C GLY A 204 -3.91 5.69 -32.34
N GLU A 205 -3.25 6.43 -33.23
CA GLU A 205 -2.87 5.96 -34.58
C GLU A 205 -1.50 5.26 -34.50
N ALA A 206 -1.35 4.11 -35.16
CA ALA A 206 -0.05 3.45 -35.31
C ALA A 206 0.53 3.71 -36.70
N PHE A 207 1.85 3.79 -36.78
CA PHE A 207 2.60 4.10 -37.99
C PHE A 207 3.70 3.06 -38.21
N TRP A 208 3.93 2.71 -39.46
CA TRP A 208 5.17 2.04 -39.84
C TRP A 208 6.26 3.07 -39.99
N ILE A 209 7.34 2.92 -39.23
CA ILE A 209 8.47 3.84 -39.28
C ILE A 209 9.74 3.04 -39.52
N ARG A 210 10.43 3.40 -40.61
CA ARG A 210 11.73 2.85 -40.99
C ARG A 210 12.73 3.97 -41.04
N ALA A 211 13.85 3.83 -40.35
CA ALA A 211 14.90 4.86 -40.30
C ALA A 211 16.29 4.26 -40.61
N GLY A 212 16.35 3.35 -41.58
CA GLY A 212 17.58 2.64 -41.96
C GLY A 212 18.18 1.85 -40.79
N GLU A 213 19.51 1.88 -40.67
CA GLU A 213 20.28 1.22 -39.60
C GLU A 213 20.46 2.12 -38.35
N HIS A 214 19.78 3.27 -38.29
CA HIS A 214 19.95 4.21 -37.18
C HIS A 214 19.14 3.77 -35.95
N TYR A 215 19.83 3.60 -34.82
CA TYR A 215 19.16 3.44 -33.53
C TYR A 215 18.45 4.73 -33.16
N ASN A 216 17.18 4.61 -32.77
CA ASN A 216 16.38 5.71 -32.26
C ASN A 216 15.61 5.28 -31.01
N ARG A 217 15.29 6.25 -30.15
CA ARG A 217 14.45 6.04 -28.95
C ARG A 217 13.51 7.21 -28.67
N TYR A 218 13.33 8.09 -29.65
CA TYR A 218 12.51 9.28 -29.47
C TYR A 218 11.01 8.92 -29.53
N PHE A 219 10.32 9.14 -28.41
CA PHE A 219 8.86 8.99 -28.26
C PHE A 219 8.15 10.27 -27.82
N GLY A 220 8.90 11.36 -27.59
CA GLY A 220 8.38 12.65 -27.16
C GLY A 220 9.49 13.52 -26.56
N PRO A 221 9.19 14.79 -26.24
CA PRO A 221 10.16 15.74 -25.69
C PRO A 221 10.56 15.43 -24.24
N ILE A 222 9.76 14.62 -23.53
CA ILE A 222 10.00 14.20 -22.15
C ILE A 222 10.10 12.68 -22.06
N GLN A 223 11.04 12.20 -21.24
CA GLN A 223 11.07 10.82 -20.77
C GLN A 223 10.68 10.77 -19.29
N ILE A 224 9.85 9.78 -18.94
CA ILE A 224 9.40 9.52 -17.57
C ILE A 224 9.92 8.15 -17.17
N GLU A 225 10.88 8.13 -16.25
CA GLU A 225 11.42 6.90 -15.70
C GLU A 225 10.71 6.57 -14.38
N LEU A 226 10.16 5.36 -14.32
CA LEU A 226 9.38 4.85 -13.19
C LEU A 226 10.15 3.72 -12.49
N GLN A 227 9.89 3.52 -11.20
CA GLN A 227 10.42 2.36 -10.46
C GLN A 227 9.82 1.03 -10.95
N SER A 228 8.60 1.07 -11.47
CA SER A 228 7.94 -0.05 -12.15
C SER A 228 7.47 0.38 -13.53
N PRO A 229 7.69 -0.41 -14.59
CA PRO A 229 7.18 -0.10 -15.92
C PRO A 229 5.64 -0.13 -15.99
N ALA A 230 4.98 -0.75 -15.00
CA ALA A 230 3.53 -0.80 -14.93
C ALA A 230 2.88 0.48 -14.36
N GLY A 231 3.66 1.36 -13.71
CA GLY A 231 3.13 2.57 -13.06
C GLY A 231 3.64 2.80 -11.64
N VAL A 232 2.89 3.60 -10.88
CA VAL A 232 3.16 3.91 -9.47
C VAL A 232 2.22 3.08 -8.60
N HIS A 233 2.77 2.09 -7.88
CA HIS A 233 1.97 1.18 -7.07
C HIS A 233 2.43 1.20 -5.61
N PHE A 234 1.56 1.67 -4.72
CA PHE A 234 1.82 1.69 -3.29
C PHE A 234 1.38 0.39 -2.59
N GLY A 235 0.41 -0.34 -3.17
CA GLY A 235 -0.17 -1.53 -2.54
C GLY A 235 -0.64 -1.23 -1.12
N GLU A 236 -0.43 -2.17 -0.19
CA GLU A 236 -0.80 -2.02 1.23
C GLU A 236 0.32 -1.43 2.12
N ALA A 237 1.59 -1.54 1.71
CA ALA A 237 2.72 -1.24 2.61
C ALA A 237 3.63 -0.12 2.11
N THR A 238 3.81 0.04 0.80
CA THR A 238 4.72 1.05 0.26
C THR A 238 4.17 2.43 0.56
N GLY A 239 5.02 3.30 1.10
CA GLY A 239 4.68 4.68 1.45
C GLY A 239 5.23 5.72 0.50
N GLN A 240 6.32 5.41 -0.23
CA GLN A 240 6.99 6.34 -1.13
C GLN A 240 7.38 5.66 -2.45
N GLN A 241 7.30 6.40 -3.54
CA GLN A 241 7.65 5.98 -4.90
C GLN A 241 8.40 7.11 -5.61
N ARG A 242 9.34 6.75 -6.49
CA ARG A 242 10.12 7.71 -7.27
C ARG A 242 9.67 7.76 -8.72
N VAL A 243 9.56 8.98 -9.25
CA VAL A 243 9.39 9.26 -10.68
C VAL A 243 10.51 10.21 -11.11
N ARG A 244 11.23 9.91 -12.19
CA ARG A 244 12.24 10.82 -12.74
C ARG A 244 11.76 11.39 -14.06
N LEU A 245 11.83 12.71 -14.17
CA LEU A 245 11.55 13.45 -15.39
C LEU A 245 12.86 13.78 -16.09
N ARG A 246 12.89 13.64 -17.41
CA ARG A 246 14.05 13.96 -18.23
C ARG A 246 13.64 14.72 -19.48
N ASN A 247 14.23 15.88 -19.70
CA ASN A 247 14.10 16.64 -20.94
C ASN A 247 14.98 16.01 -22.03
N LEU A 248 14.36 15.68 -23.16
CA LEU A 248 15.04 15.13 -24.34
C LEU A 248 15.28 16.20 -25.43
N THR A 249 14.86 17.44 -25.21
CA THR A 249 14.96 18.53 -26.19
C THR A 249 16.18 19.42 -25.93
N ARG A 250 16.62 20.17 -26.94
CA ARG A 250 17.70 21.16 -26.82
C ARG A 250 17.27 22.50 -26.23
N ASN A 251 16.00 22.62 -25.85
CA ASN A 251 15.42 23.84 -25.29
C ASN A 251 14.93 23.58 -23.86
N VAL A 252 14.65 24.65 -23.13
CA VAL A 252 13.95 24.53 -21.84
C VAL A 252 12.57 23.92 -22.07
N LEU A 253 12.18 22.97 -21.21
CA LEU A 253 10.90 22.28 -21.28
C LEU A 253 10.19 22.39 -19.95
N THR A 254 8.98 22.96 -19.93
CA THR A 254 8.13 22.92 -18.74
C THR A 254 7.24 21.69 -18.80
N VAL A 255 7.31 20.85 -17.77
CA VAL A 255 6.50 19.65 -17.60
C VAL A 255 5.41 19.94 -16.60
N THR A 256 4.17 19.58 -16.91
CA THR A 256 3.03 19.70 -15.99
C THR A 256 2.52 18.32 -15.61
N LEU A 257 2.39 18.04 -14.31
CA LEU A 257 1.70 16.88 -13.77
C LEU A 257 0.30 17.29 -13.30
N SER A 258 -0.73 16.57 -13.74
CA SER A 258 -2.10 16.71 -13.27
C SER A 258 -2.64 15.37 -12.78
N SER A 259 -3.41 15.40 -11.69
CA SER A 259 -4.16 14.25 -11.18
C SER A 259 -5.46 14.09 -11.97
N VAL A 260 -5.71 12.90 -12.50
CA VAL A 260 -6.93 12.54 -13.23
C VAL A 260 -7.60 11.39 -12.49
N SER A 261 -8.89 11.55 -12.16
CA SER A 261 -9.67 10.48 -11.53
C SER A 261 -9.80 9.27 -12.46
N SER A 262 -9.78 8.08 -11.88
CA SER A 262 -10.16 6.87 -12.62
C SER A 262 -11.60 6.98 -13.11
N GLU A 263 -11.86 6.51 -14.32
CA GLU A 263 -13.23 6.20 -14.77
C GLU A 263 -13.80 5.02 -13.96
N ALA A 264 -15.11 4.80 -14.09
CA ALA A 264 -15.77 3.69 -13.43
C ALA A 264 -15.22 2.34 -13.93
N PRO A 265 -14.88 1.40 -13.03
CA PRO A 265 -14.44 0.07 -13.42
C PRO A 265 -15.55 -0.68 -14.17
N PRO A 266 -15.22 -1.52 -15.16
CA PRO A 266 -16.18 -2.40 -15.80
C PRO A 266 -16.68 -3.48 -14.82
N SER A 267 -17.79 -4.14 -15.17
CA SER A 267 -18.38 -5.18 -14.33
C SER A 267 -17.39 -6.31 -14.03
N GLY A 268 -17.32 -6.75 -12.78
CA GLY A 268 -16.40 -7.80 -12.32
C GLY A 268 -15.05 -7.30 -11.83
N GLU A 269 -14.73 -6.02 -12.03
CA GLU A 269 -13.50 -5.40 -11.53
C GLU A 269 -13.70 -4.72 -10.18
N ALA A 270 -12.61 -4.57 -9.42
CA ALA A 270 -12.66 -3.95 -8.09
C ALA A 270 -13.12 -2.48 -8.17
N PRO A 271 -14.05 -2.03 -7.31
CA PRO A 271 -14.49 -0.64 -7.27
C PRO A 271 -13.33 0.28 -6.88
N VAL A 272 -13.23 1.42 -7.54
CA VAL A 272 -12.29 2.48 -7.17
C VAL A 272 -12.99 3.46 -6.24
N VAL A 273 -12.48 3.59 -5.01
CA VAL A 273 -13.13 4.39 -3.96
C VAL A 273 -12.80 5.88 -4.10
N ALA A 274 -11.54 6.20 -4.40
CA ALA A 274 -11.07 7.58 -4.65
C ALA A 274 -9.70 7.60 -5.35
N PHE A 275 -9.24 8.81 -5.70
CA PHE A 275 -7.85 9.05 -6.08
C PHE A 275 -6.94 8.90 -4.85
N PRO A 276 -5.76 8.25 -4.96
CA PRO A 276 -4.84 8.12 -3.82
C PRO A 276 -4.42 9.48 -3.26
N PRO A 277 -4.47 9.73 -1.94
CA PRO A 277 -4.00 10.99 -1.35
C PRO A 277 -2.47 11.09 -1.45
N LEU A 278 -1.98 11.72 -2.50
CA LEU A 278 -0.54 11.82 -2.78
C LEU A 278 0.06 13.12 -2.27
N LEU A 279 1.27 13.01 -1.74
CA LEU A 279 2.14 14.09 -1.33
C LEU A 279 3.35 14.15 -2.28
N LEU A 280 3.78 15.35 -2.66
CA LEU A 280 5.06 15.58 -3.31
C LEU A 280 6.06 16.05 -2.27
N ARG A 281 7.22 15.36 -2.17
CA ARG A 281 8.29 15.76 -1.26
C ARG A 281 8.87 17.12 -1.66
N GLY A 282 8.94 18.05 -0.71
CA GLY A 282 9.62 19.33 -0.85
C GLY A 282 11.14 19.24 -0.62
N PRO A 283 11.84 20.38 -0.61
CA PRO A 283 13.27 20.42 -0.29
C PRO A 283 13.56 20.03 1.16
N LEU A 284 14.80 19.60 1.43
CA LEU A 284 15.28 19.35 2.79
C LEU A 284 15.36 20.66 3.56
N SER A 285 14.72 20.71 4.72
CA SER A 285 14.89 21.80 5.68
C SER A 285 16.25 21.69 6.37
N THR A 286 17.00 22.79 6.38
CA THR A 286 18.33 22.84 7.03
C THR A 286 18.26 23.11 8.54
N ILE A 287 17.06 23.33 9.10
CA ILE A 287 16.85 23.62 10.52
C ILE A 287 16.70 22.32 11.32
N ASP A 288 15.84 21.43 10.84
CA ASP A 288 15.41 20.21 11.53
C ASP A 288 15.73 18.92 10.74
N LEU A 289 16.33 19.06 9.54
CA LEU A 289 16.69 17.95 8.65
C LEU A 289 15.49 17.09 8.21
N THR A 290 14.28 17.68 8.20
CA THR A 290 13.07 17.05 7.68
C THR A 290 12.74 17.51 6.26
N PHE A 291 11.82 16.82 5.59
CA PHE A 291 11.31 17.24 4.29
C PHE A 291 9.88 17.77 4.46
N GLY A 292 9.63 19.00 4.00
CA GLY A 292 8.28 19.49 3.79
C GLY A 292 7.58 18.75 2.65
N TYR A 293 6.32 19.06 2.39
CA TYR A 293 5.57 18.46 1.29
C TYR A 293 4.51 19.38 0.70
N THR A 294 3.95 18.97 -0.43
CA THR A 294 2.79 19.61 -1.06
C THR A 294 1.76 18.54 -1.41
N ASN A 295 0.50 18.78 -1.05
CA ASN A 295 -0.61 17.90 -1.42
C ASN A 295 -0.83 17.95 -2.94
N LEU A 296 -0.92 16.80 -3.59
CA LEU A 296 -1.12 16.73 -5.04
C LEU A 296 -2.60 16.88 -5.45
N THR A 297 -3.23 17.98 -5.01
CA THR A 297 -4.64 18.30 -5.28
C THR A 297 -4.85 19.12 -6.56
N GLY A 298 -3.78 19.73 -7.09
CA GLY A 298 -3.81 20.50 -8.32
C GLY A 298 -2.52 20.33 -9.13
N PRO A 299 -2.48 20.89 -10.36
CA PRO A 299 -1.35 20.70 -11.25
C PRO A 299 -0.03 21.19 -10.66
N GLN A 300 1.05 20.45 -10.89
CA GLN A 300 2.42 20.80 -10.51
C GLN A 300 3.28 20.98 -11.75
N THR A 301 4.27 21.87 -11.70
CA THR A 301 5.11 22.18 -12.86
C THR A 301 6.60 22.16 -12.53
N TRP A 302 7.41 21.68 -13.47
CA TRP A 302 8.87 21.69 -13.38
C TRP A 302 9.47 22.25 -14.67
N VAL A 303 10.44 23.15 -14.53
CA VAL A 303 11.18 23.73 -15.65
C VAL A 303 12.50 22.98 -15.80
N LEU A 304 12.58 22.13 -16.81
CA LEU A 304 13.77 21.34 -17.10
C LEU A 304 14.68 22.07 -18.08
N GLN A 305 15.97 22.16 -17.76
CA GLN A 305 16.99 22.73 -18.64
C GLN A 305 17.20 21.87 -19.90
N PRO A 306 17.82 22.41 -20.96
CA PRO A 306 18.14 21.66 -22.17
C PRO A 306 18.83 20.33 -21.90
N ALA A 307 18.51 19.30 -22.69
CA ALA A 307 19.08 17.96 -22.57
C ALA A 307 20.62 17.99 -22.51
N GLY A 308 21.19 17.32 -21.51
CA GLY A 308 22.63 17.25 -21.27
C GLY A 308 23.20 18.40 -20.43
N GLN A 309 22.36 19.33 -19.96
CA GLN A 309 22.75 20.38 -19.01
C GLN A 309 22.35 20.01 -17.58
N LEU A 310 22.99 20.65 -16.59
CA LEU A 310 22.55 20.54 -15.20
C LEU A 310 21.10 21.04 -15.06
N GLY A 311 20.24 20.25 -14.43
CA GLY A 311 18.81 20.54 -14.31
C GLY A 311 17.97 20.09 -15.51
N SER A 312 18.51 19.31 -16.45
CA SER A 312 17.71 18.66 -17.50
C SER A 312 16.92 17.45 -17.02
N GLU A 313 17.17 17.02 -15.78
CA GLU A 313 16.53 15.90 -15.11
C GLU A 313 16.08 16.35 -13.71
N GLU A 314 14.91 15.87 -13.28
CA GLU A 314 14.34 16.14 -11.97
C GLU A 314 13.82 14.85 -11.34
N GLU A 315 14.04 14.66 -10.04
CA GLU A 315 13.59 13.49 -9.29
C GLU A 315 12.42 13.86 -8.37
N LEU A 316 11.25 13.30 -8.66
CA LEU A 316 10.03 13.46 -7.88
C LEU A 316 9.89 12.29 -6.91
N ILE A 317 9.72 12.59 -5.62
CA ILE A 317 9.36 11.59 -4.62
C ILE A 317 7.90 11.78 -4.26
N LEU A 318 7.08 10.83 -4.69
CA LEU A 318 5.67 10.74 -4.37
C LEU A 318 5.51 9.96 -3.07
N GLY A 319 4.76 10.51 -2.14
CA GLY A 319 4.36 9.89 -0.89
C GLY A 319 2.87 9.59 -0.91
N LEU A 320 2.46 8.50 -0.27
CA LEU A 320 1.04 8.22 -0.01
C LEU A 320 0.72 8.59 1.43
N ASP A 321 -0.22 9.50 1.64
CA ASP A 321 -0.75 9.82 2.97
C ASP A 321 -1.85 8.81 3.34
N ARG A 322 -1.44 7.72 3.96
CA ARG A 322 -2.38 6.65 4.33
C ARG A 322 -3.34 7.04 5.45
N ALA A 323 -3.04 8.11 6.22
CA ALA A 323 -3.97 8.58 7.24
C ALA A 323 -5.26 9.17 6.62
N GLU A 324 -5.18 9.69 5.40
CA GLU A 324 -6.31 10.24 4.64
C GLU A 324 -7.08 9.16 3.85
N MET A 325 -6.64 7.90 3.89
CA MET A 325 -7.36 6.78 3.25
C MET A 325 -8.46 6.26 4.18
N ALA A 326 -9.63 6.89 4.14
CA ALA A 326 -10.78 6.55 4.97
C ALA A 326 -11.54 5.25 4.59
N GLY A 327 -11.13 4.55 3.53
CA GLY A 327 -11.76 3.29 3.09
C GLY A 327 -11.56 2.12 4.08
N ALA A 328 -12.30 1.04 3.88
CA ALA A 328 -12.10 -0.22 4.59
C ALA A 328 -10.83 -0.95 4.11
N PRO A 329 -10.23 -1.84 4.92
CA PRO A 329 -9.13 -2.69 4.45
C PRO A 329 -9.47 -3.44 3.17
N GLY A 330 -8.57 -3.38 2.18
CA GLY A 330 -8.78 -3.95 0.84
C GLY A 330 -9.37 -2.98 -0.18
N ASP A 331 -9.89 -1.81 0.25
CA ASP A 331 -10.41 -0.79 -0.66
C ASP A 331 -9.32 -0.27 -1.61
N LEU A 332 -9.68 -0.14 -2.88
CA LEU A 332 -8.78 0.32 -3.93
C LEU A 332 -8.91 1.83 -4.14
N TYR A 333 -7.79 2.53 -3.96
CA TYR A 333 -7.60 3.89 -4.42
C TYR A 333 -6.83 3.87 -5.73
N ALA A 334 -7.36 4.53 -6.76
CA ALA A 334 -6.76 4.50 -8.08
C ALA A 334 -7.05 5.79 -8.87
N GLY A 335 -6.08 6.22 -9.66
CA GLY A 335 -6.21 7.33 -10.59
C GLY A 335 -5.00 7.43 -11.51
N VAL A 336 -4.90 8.50 -12.29
CA VAL A 336 -3.88 8.64 -13.32
C VAL A 336 -3.09 9.93 -13.10
N LEU A 337 -1.76 9.80 -13.14
CA LEU A 337 -0.81 10.90 -13.16
C LEU A 337 -0.56 11.27 -14.62
N ARG A 338 -1.13 12.37 -15.08
CA ARG A 338 -1.00 12.85 -16.46
C ARG A 338 0.11 13.88 -16.55
N PHE A 339 1.11 13.59 -17.36
CA PHE A 339 2.21 14.48 -17.67
C PHE A 339 2.05 15.08 -19.05
N THR A 340 2.14 16.40 -19.17
CA THR A 340 2.17 17.14 -20.44
C THR A 340 3.37 18.07 -20.49
N ASP A 341 3.76 18.47 -21.69
CA ASP A 341 4.87 19.39 -21.90
C ASP A 341 4.44 20.72 -22.52
N SER A 342 5.24 21.77 -22.30
CA SER A 342 4.95 23.12 -22.78
C SER A 342 5.05 23.31 -24.30
N LEU A 343 5.58 22.34 -25.05
CA LEU A 343 5.60 22.35 -26.51
C LEU A 343 4.31 21.74 -27.09
N GLY A 344 3.46 21.14 -26.25
CA GLY A 344 2.23 20.47 -26.67
C GLY A 344 2.47 19.21 -27.52
N LEU A 345 3.62 18.54 -27.35
CA LEU A 345 3.99 17.38 -28.19
C LEU A 345 3.64 16.04 -27.56
N SER A 346 3.48 15.98 -26.23
CA SER A 346 3.24 14.74 -25.50
C SER A 346 2.25 14.86 -24.36
N GLN A 347 1.55 13.75 -24.13
CA GLN A 347 0.73 13.45 -22.98
C GLN A 347 1.02 12.01 -22.55
N VAL A 348 1.65 11.85 -21.39
CA VAL A 348 1.94 10.54 -20.81
C VAL A 348 1.02 10.29 -19.62
N ASP A 349 0.28 9.18 -19.67
CA ASP A 349 -0.65 8.77 -18.62
C ASP A 349 -0.01 7.65 -17.80
N VAL A 350 0.32 7.92 -16.55
CA VAL A 350 0.92 6.94 -15.62
C VAL A 350 -0.14 6.50 -14.61
N PRO A 351 -0.49 5.21 -14.53
CA PRO A 351 -1.43 4.73 -13.51
C PRO A 351 -0.82 4.86 -12.10
N VAL A 352 -1.66 5.23 -11.13
CA VAL A 352 -1.29 5.22 -9.70
C VAL A 352 -2.35 4.52 -8.85
N SER A 353 -1.93 3.57 -8.00
CA SER A 353 -2.82 2.87 -7.05
C SER A 353 -2.25 2.72 -5.65
N ALA A 354 -3.18 2.63 -4.70
CA ALA A 354 -2.95 2.22 -3.33
C ALA A 354 -4.09 1.33 -2.85
N VAL A 355 -3.81 0.45 -1.88
CA VAL A 355 -4.82 -0.36 -1.20
C VAL A 355 -4.79 -0.02 0.27
N THR A 356 -5.96 0.18 0.87
CA THR A 356 -6.07 0.40 2.31
C THR A 356 -5.61 -0.86 3.04
N ALA A 357 -4.60 -0.74 3.89
CA ALA A 357 -4.08 -1.87 4.64
C ALA A 357 -4.96 -2.18 5.86
N SER A 358 -5.12 -3.47 6.19
CA SER A 358 -5.60 -3.85 7.51
C SER A 358 -4.52 -3.54 8.55
N ARG A 359 -4.91 -3.03 9.72
CA ARG A 359 -4.02 -2.93 10.90
C ARG A 359 -4.10 -4.16 11.81
N GLY A 360 -4.96 -5.13 11.47
CA GLY A 360 -5.15 -6.35 12.22
C GLY A 360 -3.85 -7.15 12.38
N GLY A 361 -3.80 -7.99 13.40
CA GLY A 361 -2.66 -8.86 13.70
C GLY A 361 -2.01 -8.56 15.06
N LEU A 362 -0.83 -9.14 15.26
CA LEU A 362 -0.08 -9.07 16.51
C LEU A 362 0.92 -7.92 16.50
N TRP A 363 0.82 -7.07 17.52
CA TRP A 363 1.69 -5.94 17.80
C TRP A 363 2.50 -6.22 19.06
N VAL A 364 3.83 -6.16 18.95
CA VAL A 364 4.73 -6.43 20.07
C VAL A 364 5.75 -5.32 20.19
N GLY A 365 6.02 -4.93 21.42
CA GLY A 365 7.01 -3.91 21.74
C GLY A 365 7.13 -3.72 23.24
N ALA A 366 7.47 -2.51 23.67
CA ALA A 366 7.61 -2.21 25.09
C ALA A 366 7.32 -0.75 25.40
N ALA A 367 6.87 -0.50 26.63
CA ALA A 367 6.93 0.79 27.27
C ALA A 367 8.22 0.90 28.09
N ALA A 368 8.95 1.99 27.93
CA ALA A 368 10.11 2.34 28.76
C ALA A 368 9.65 3.34 29.82
N VAL A 369 9.38 2.85 31.04
CA VAL A 369 8.95 3.70 32.17
C VAL A 369 10.12 4.56 32.61
N THR A 370 9.96 5.88 32.52
CA THR A 370 10.97 6.89 32.86
C THR A 370 10.57 7.73 34.06
N GLN A 371 9.32 7.67 34.50
CA GLN A 371 8.80 8.47 35.60
C GLN A 371 7.93 7.66 36.55
N VAL A 372 8.01 7.99 37.84
CA VAL A 372 7.18 7.42 38.91
C VAL A 372 6.64 8.54 39.79
N ARG A 373 5.41 8.40 40.26
CA ARG A 373 4.79 9.36 41.20
C ARG A 373 5.50 9.30 42.55
N HIS A 374 5.89 10.46 43.06
CA HIS A 374 6.36 10.57 44.44
C HIS A 374 5.20 10.35 45.43
N TYR A 375 5.55 9.86 46.61
CA TYR A 375 4.67 9.92 47.78
C TYR A 375 5.51 10.27 48.99
N LEU A 376 6.02 11.49 49.01
CA LEU A 376 6.94 11.97 50.05
C LEU A 376 6.18 12.90 50.99
N ARG A 377 5.98 12.44 52.23
CA ARG A 377 5.38 13.26 53.28
C ARG A 377 6.45 14.12 53.94
N THR A 378 6.16 15.40 54.07
CA THR A 378 6.87 16.29 54.99
C THR A 378 5.99 16.50 56.23
N TYR A 379 6.62 16.67 57.37
CA TYR A 379 5.95 16.80 58.66
C TYR A 379 6.15 18.20 59.21
N GLU A 380 5.15 18.72 59.92
CA GLU A 380 5.25 20.00 60.61
C GLU A 380 6.28 19.90 61.72
N LYS A 381 6.96 21.01 61.98
CA LYS A 381 7.85 21.16 63.12
C LYS A 381 7.24 22.16 64.10
N ASP A 382 7.42 21.93 65.38
CA ASP A 382 7.09 22.92 66.41
C ASP A 382 8.13 24.06 66.46
N ASP A 383 7.91 25.03 67.35
CA ASP A 383 8.80 26.19 67.52
C ASP A 383 10.21 25.79 68.01
N GLY A 384 10.38 24.58 68.55
CA GLY A 384 11.66 24.00 68.94
C GLY A 384 12.40 23.27 67.80
N GLY A 385 11.74 23.05 66.66
CA GLY A 385 12.28 22.35 65.49
C GLY A 385 12.07 20.83 65.51
N ASP A 386 11.36 20.31 66.51
CA ASP A 386 10.96 18.90 66.64
C ASP A 386 9.68 18.63 65.85
N LEU A 387 9.46 17.38 65.45
CA LEU A 387 8.27 17.01 64.67
C LEU A 387 6.99 17.13 65.52
N ARG A 388 6.01 17.90 65.03
CA ARG A 388 4.75 18.12 65.76
C ARG A 388 3.88 16.87 65.74
N LEU A 389 3.36 16.49 66.90
CA LEU A 389 2.34 15.45 67.06
C LEU A 389 0.95 16.06 67.20
N ASP A 390 -0.08 15.37 66.71
CA ASP A 390 -1.49 15.68 66.98
C ASP A 390 -1.95 15.13 68.34
N GLU A 391 -3.21 15.38 68.69
CA GLU A 391 -3.83 14.94 69.95
C GLU A 391 -3.84 13.41 70.13
N ASP A 392 -3.74 12.65 69.04
CA ASP A 392 -3.66 11.19 69.02
C ASP A 392 -2.21 10.67 69.05
N GLY A 393 -1.22 11.56 69.14
CA GLY A 393 0.20 11.20 69.14
C GLY A 393 0.75 10.82 67.76
N LYS A 394 0.15 11.26 66.66
CA LYS A 394 0.63 11.05 65.28
C LYS A 394 1.30 12.30 64.74
N TYR A 395 2.33 12.14 63.91
CA TYR A 395 2.98 13.28 63.29
C TYR A 395 2.03 14.03 62.35
N VAL A 396 1.98 15.36 62.50
CA VAL A 396 1.19 16.21 61.63
C VAL A 396 1.88 16.35 60.27
N VAL A 397 1.18 15.97 59.20
CA VAL A 397 1.69 16.05 57.82
C VAL A 397 1.57 17.50 57.33
N ALA A 398 2.69 18.12 57.01
CA ALA A 398 2.75 19.47 56.45
C ALA A 398 2.39 19.50 54.97
N ALA A 399 2.94 18.56 54.19
CA ALA A 399 2.64 18.42 52.77
C ALA A 399 2.91 17.00 52.29
N VAL A 400 2.28 16.63 51.17
CA VAL A 400 2.58 15.41 50.44
C VAL A 400 3.00 15.80 49.03
N LYS A 401 4.23 15.46 48.65
CA LYS A 401 4.74 15.65 47.29
C LYS A 401 4.31 14.46 46.44
N GLU A 402 3.54 14.76 45.38
CA GLU A 402 2.86 13.79 44.52
C GLU A 402 3.13 13.99 43.02
N ASP A 403 4.12 14.80 42.67
CA ASP A 403 4.60 14.99 41.29
C ASP A 403 5.34 13.74 40.77
N LEU A 404 5.57 13.71 39.45
CA LEU A 404 6.34 12.65 38.80
C LEU A 404 7.84 12.94 38.88
N GLY A 405 8.60 11.99 39.39
CA GLY A 405 10.07 12.01 39.40
C GLY A 405 10.65 11.08 38.35
N SER A 406 11.78 11.47 37.75
CA SER A 406 12.51 10.62 36.81
C SER A 406 13.20 9.44 37.53
N VAL A 407 13.26 8.29 36.86
CA VAL A 407 14.08 7.15 37.30
C VAL A 407 15.48 7.21 36.67
N PRO A 408 16.53 6.72 37.35
CA PRO A 408 17.90 6.76 36.83
C PRO A 408 18.12 5.84 35.62
N ARG A 409 17.27 4.82 35.43
CA ARG A 409 17.30 3.93 34.28
C ARG A 409 15.86 3.59 33.88
N PRO A 410 15.49 3.74 32.59
CA PRO A 410 14.16 3.36 32.14
C PRO A 410 13.88 1.87 32.39
N TYR A 411 12.70 1.55 32.93
CA TYR A 411 12.28 0.17 33.18
C TYR A 411 11.39 -0.36 32.03
N PRO A 412 11.80 -1.42 31.31
CA PRO A 412 11.05 -1.89 30.15
C PRO A 412 9.89 -2.81 30.54
N LEU A 413 8.69 -2.51 30.05
CA LEU A 413 7.47 -3.30 30.18
C LEU A 413 7.04 -3.79 28.80
N ARG A 414 7.15 -5.10 28.53
CA ARG A 414 6.73 -5.66 27.23
C ARG A 414 5.22 -5.57 27.07
N LEU A 415 4.79 -4.99 25.96
CA LEU A 415 3.39 -4.96 25.54
C LEU A 415 3.16 -5.96 24.41
N ILE A 416 2.09 -6.75 24.53
CA ILE A 416 1.61 -7.70 23.53
C ILE A 416 0.16 -7.35 23.25
N VAL A 417 -0.10 -6.75 22.10
CA VAL A 417 -1.42 -6.29 21.70
C VAL A 417 -1.84 -7.02 20.43
N HIS A 418 -2.99 -7.67 20.44
CA HIS A 418 -3.61 -8.18 19.21
C HIS A 418 -4.69 -7.19 18.77
N LEU A 419 -4.70 -6.85 17.49
CA LEU A 419 -5.78 -6.10 16.86
C LEU A 419 -6.59 -7.08 16.01
N ASP A 420 -7.87 -7.19 16.30
CA ASP A 420 -8.74 -8.09 15.55
C ASP A 420 -8.95 -7.56 14.13
N PRO A 421 -8.67 -8.35 13.07
CA PRO A 421 -8.85 -7.89 11.70
C PRO A 421 -10.32 -7.68 11.29
N ALA A 422 -11.28 -8.27 12.03
CA ALA A 422 -12.70 -8.18 11.68
C ALA A 422 -13.37 -6.92 12.22
N ASP A 423 -13.09 -6.54 13.47
CA ASP A 423 -13.76 -5.42 14.14
C ASP A 423 -12.80 -4.30 14.61
N GLY A 424 -11.47 -4.49 14.48
CA GLY A 424 -10.47 -3.53 14.92
C GLY A 424 -10.31 -3.44 16.43
N SER A 425 -10.88 -4.36 17.21
CA SER A 425 -10.75 -4.36 18.67
C SER A 425 -9.33 -4.68 19.11
N ALA A 426 -8.77 -3.86 20.00
CA ALA A 426 -7.44 -4.05 20.56
C ALA A 426 -7.50 -4.86 21.86
N ARG A 427 -6.61 -5.86 21.99
CA ARG A 427 -6.60 -6.83 23.10
C ARG A 427 -5.19 -6.96 23.67
N LEU A 428 -5.02 -6.65 24.96
CA LEU A 428 -3.76 -6.87 25.69
C LEU A 428 -3.64 -8.33 26.13
N LEU A 429 -2.45 -8.90 25.97
CA LEU A 429 -2.15 -10.31 26.27
C LEU A 429 -0.99 -10.43 27.27
N GLN A 430 -1.13 -11.31 28.27
CA GLN A 430 -0.01 -11.72 29.12
C GLN A 430 0.98 -12.64 28.38
N ARG A 431 0.47 -13.46 27.44
CA ARG A 431 1.28 -14.34 26.59
C ARG A 431 0.54 -14.73 25.32
N VAL A 432 1.30 -15.09 24.29
CA VAL A 432 0.78 -15.56 23.01
C VAL A 432 1.72 -16.60 22.41
N TYR A 433 1.17 -17.50 21.61
CA TYR A 433 1.90 -18.52 20.87
C TYR A 433 1.72 -18.28 19.37
N LEU A 434 2.82 -18.33 18.62
CA LEU A 434 2.83 -18.24 17.18
C LEU A 434 3.37 -19.55 16.61
N GLY A 435 2.65 -20.13 15.65
CA GLY A 435 3.09 -21.37 15.01
C GLY A 435 2.06 -21.92 14.04
N MET A 436 2.38 -23.09 13.47
CA MET A 436 1.46 -23.82 12.60
C MET A 436 0.27 -24.36 13.39
N LYS A 437 -0.94 -24.22 12.84
CA LYS A 437 -2.17 -24.85 13.32
C LYS A 437 -2.41 -26.17 12.57
N THR A 438 -3.36 -26.95 13.08
CA THR A 438 -3.74 -28.25 12.49
C THR A 438 -4.36 -28.14 11.09
N ASP A 439 -4.87 -26.97 10.73
CA ASP A 439 -5.39 -26.65 9.39
C ASP A 439 -4.29 -26.32 8.36
N GLY A 440 -3.01 -26.33 8.77
CA GLY A 440 -1.87 -26.03 7.90
C GLY A 440 -1.56 -24.53 7.75
N THR A 441 -2.24 -23.65 8.47
CA THR A 441 -1.95 -22.21 8.49
C THR A 441 -1.01 -21.82 9.63
N VAL A 442 -0.27 -20.73 9.49
CA VAL A 442 0.40 -20.08 10.63
C VAL A 442 -0.62 -19.22 11.34
N GLY A 443 -0.67 -19.27 12.68
CA GLY A 443 -1.50 -18.33 13.41
C GLY A 443 -1.07 -18.03 14.83
N ILE A 444 -1.94 -17.26 15.48
CA ILE A 444 -1.73 -16.61 16.77
C ILE A 444 -2.73 -17.22 17.74
N THR A 445 -2.25 -17.80 18.85
CA THR A 445 -3.12 -18.51 19.81
C THR A 445 -2.82 -18.12 21.26
N THR A 446 -3.82 -18.24 22.13
CA THR A 446 -3.64 -18.02 23.58
C THR A 446 -3.04 -19.23 24.29
N ARG A 447 -3.08 -20.43 23.69
CA ARG A 447 -2.56 -21.67 24.28
C ARG A 447 -1.75 -22.46 23.26
N GLU A 448 -0.67 -23.08 23.72
CA GLU A 448 0.19 -23.94 22.89
C GLU A 448 -0.58 -25.13 22.32
N SER A 449 -1.55 -25.67 23.08
CA SER A 449 -2.40 -26.78 22.66
C SER A 449 -3.29 -26.49 21.44
N LEU A 450 -3.43 -25.22 21.06
CA LEU A 450 -4.15 -24.78 19.86
C LEU A 450 -3.26 -24.77 18.60
N LEU A 451 -1.97 -25.05 18.75
CA LEU A 451 -1.04 -25.26 17.64
C LEU A 451 -0.98 -26.75 17.28
N ASP A 452 -0.50 -27.05 16.07
CA ASP A 452 -0.25 -28.43 15.65
C ASP A 452 0.88 -29.05 16.50
N PRO A 453 0.61 -30.13 17.26
CA PRO A 453 1.61 -30.79 18.10
C PRO A 453 2.85 -31.26 17.31
N ARG A 454 2.71 -31.53 16.01
CA ARG A 454 3.81 -31.98 15.14
C ARG A 454 4.80 -30.86 14.81
N HIS A 455 4.42 -29.61 15.01
CA HIS A 455 5.17 -28.42 14.58
C HIS A 455 5.60 -27.51 15.73
N LEU A 456 5.44 -27.92 17.00
CA LEU A 456 5.77 -27.11 18.18
C LEU A 456 7.24 -26.69 18.26
N SER A 457 8.17 -27.48 17.70
CA SER A 457 9.59 -27.12 17.64
C SER A 457 9.87 -25.83 16.86
N SER A 458 8.98 -25.47 15.92
CA SER A 458 9.04 -24.23 15.15
C SER A 458 8.24 -23.07 15.78
N ALA A 459 7.41 -23.35 16.78
CA ALA A 459 6.56 -22.37 17.42
C ALA A 459 7.36 -21.39 18.30
N ARG A 460 6.76 -20.24 18.59
CA ARG A 460 7.34 -19.20 19.45
C ARG A 460 6.32 -18.77 20.49
N ARG A 461 6.76 -18.67 21.75
CA ARG A 461 6.00 -18.06 22.84
C ARG A 461 6.54 -16.67 23.13
N ILE A 462 5.66 -15.68 23.15
CA ILE A 462 5.97 -14.32 23.62
C ILE A 462 5.22 -14.11 24.93
N SER A 463 5.87 -13.55 25.94
CA SER A 463 5.27 -13.35 27.27
C SER A 463 5.65 -11.99 27.86
N ALA A 464 4.71 -11.35 28.54
CA ALA A 464 4.87 -10.08 29.25
C ALA A 464 4.92 -10.37 30.75
N VAL A 465 6.13 -10.35 31.32
CA VAL A 465 6.38 -10.80 32.71
C VAL A 465 5.80 -9.87 33.78
N HIS A 466 5.51 -8.62 33.43
CA HIS A 466 4.93 -7.66 34.37
C HIS A 466 3.41 -7.81 34.48
N LEU A 467 2.74 -8.49 33.55
CA LEU A 467 1.30 -8.70 33.57
C LEU A 467 0.97 -9.94 34.41
N PRO A 468 -0.18 -9.95 35.12
CA PRO A 468 -0.54 -11.08 35.96
C PRO A 468 -0.72 -12.35 35.12
N TRP A 469 -0.26 -13.47 35.69
CA TRP A 469 -0.43 -14.77 35.06
C TRP A 469 -1.84 -15.30 35.33
N SER A 470 -2.44 -15.94 34.32
CA SER A 470 -3.61 -16.79 34.51
C SER A 470 -3.53 -18.05 33.65
N ALA A 471 -4.16 -19.13 34.12
CA ALA A 471 -4.22 -20.39 33.37
C ALA A 471 -5.05 -20.23 32.09
N SER A 472 -6.19 -19.53 32.18
CA SER A 472 -7.12 -19.34 31.06
C SER A 472 -6.52 -18.52 29.92
N ASN A 473 -5.59 -17.60 30.23
CA ASN A 473 -4.95 -16.67 29.30
C ASN A 473 -5.95 -15.88 28.44
N LEU A 474 -7.06 -15.45 29.04
CA LEU A 474 -8.01 -14.57 28.37
C LEU A 474 -7.39 -13.18 28.18
N PRO A 475 -7.56 -12.56 27.00
CA PRO A 475 -7.08 -11.20 26.75
C PRO A 475 -7.89 -10.16 27.53
N TRP A 476 -7.25 -9.03 27.83
CA TRP A 476 -7.95 -7.84 28.32
C TRP A 476 -8.28 -6.92 27.15
N VAL A 477 -9.55 -6.56 26.98
CA VAL A 477 -10.01 -5.71 25.88
C VAL A 477 -9.73 -4.24 26.22
N PHE A 478 -9.06 -3.54 25.32
CA PHE A 478 -8.92 -2.08 25.43
C PHE A 478 -10.23 -1.39 25.05
N GLY A 479 -10.55 -0.30 25.75
CA GLY A 479 -11.43 0.74 25.24
C GLY A 479 -10.64 1.72 24.36
N GLY A 480 -11.25 2.16 23.27
CA GLY A 480 -10.64 3.05 22.28
C GLY A 480 -10.19 2.32 21.01
N ALA A 481 -9.56 3.06 20.09
CA ALA A 481 -9.04 2.54 18.83
C ALA A 481 -7.52 2.63 18.79
N LEU A 482 -6.88 1.69 18.09
CA LEU A 482 -5.43 1.72 17.81
C LEU A 482 -5.18 2.63 16.60
N ALA A 483 -5.35 3.95 16.75
CA ALA A 483 -5.19 4.96 15.71
C ALA A 483 -4.25 6.09 16.15
N ALA A 484 -3.63 6.80 15.21
CA ALA A 484 -2.76 7.92 15.56
C ALA A 484 -3.57 9.01 16.27
N GLY A 485 -3.03 9.61 17.33
CA GLY A 485 -3.70 10.64 18.13
C GLY A 485 -4.84 10.13 19.03
N THR A 486 -5.06 8.82 19.15
CA THR A 486 -6.10 8.25 20.03
C THR A 486 -5.51 7.58 21.27
N ASN A 487 -6.37 7.30 22.25
CA ASN A 487 -5.96 6.59 23.46
C ASN A 487 -6.56 5.18 23.49
N LEU A 488 -5.76 4.21 23.93
CA LEU A 488 -6.23 2.90 24.33
C LEU A 488 -6.15 2.77 25.84
N THR A 489 -7.25 2.37 26.49
CA THR A 489 -7.30 2.17 27.94
C THR A 489 -7.73 0.75 28.29
N VAL A 490 -7.04 0.10 29.22
CA VAL A 490 -7.46 -1.20 29.77
C VAL A 490 -7.27 -1.24 31.27
N THR A 491 -8.19 -1.88 31.99
CA THR A 491 -8.06 -2.13 33.42
C THR A 491 -7.81 -3.61 33.66
N ILE A 492 -6.73 -3.92 34.37
CA ILE A 492 -6.35 -5.27 34.76
C ILE A 492 -6.58 -5.40 36.28
N PRO A 493 -7.62 -6.13 36.70
CA PRO A 493 -7.87 -6.39 38.11
C PRO A 493 -7.02 -7.57 38.60
N LEU A 494 -6.44 -7.42 39.79
CA LEU A 494 -5.83 -8.49 40.57
C LEU A 494 -6.66 -8.59 41.85
N ASP A 495 -7.44 -9.67 41.96
CA ASP A 495 -8.32 -9.88 43.10
C ASP A 495 -7.49 -10.05 44.40
N TYR A 496 -8.02 -9.59 45.53
CA TYR A 496 -7.30 -9.62 46.79
C TYR A 496 -7.05 -11.04 47.30
N ALA A 497 -7.86 -12.02 46.85
CA ALA A 497 -7.77 -13.41 47.24
C ALA A 497 -7.14 -14.31 46.16
N ASP A 498 -6.58 -13.75 45.08
CA ASP A 498 -5.90 -14.54 44.03
C ASP A 498 -4.39 -14.65 44.28
N PRO A 499 -3.89 -15.78 44.82
CA PRO A 499 -2.46 -15.96 45.10
C PRO A 499 -1.62 -16.14 43.83
N ALA A 500 -2.23 -16.38 42.66
CA ALA A 500 -1.48 -16.57 41.42
C ALA A 500 -1.07 -15.24 40.76
N SER A 501 -1.82 -14.16 41.04
CA SER A 501 -1.63 -12.87 40.37
C SER A 501 -1.35 -11.72 41.32
N ASN A 502 -1.83 -11.78 42.56
CA ASN A 502 -1.74 -10.67 43.51
C ASN A 502 -0.46 -10.77 44.37
N PRO A 503 0.44 -9.76 44.30
CA PRO A 503 1.71 -9.81 45.02
C PRO A 503 1.59 -9.65 46.54
N PHE A 504 0.41 -9.28 47.08
CA PHE A 504 0.20 -9.17 48.53
C PHE A 504 -0.24 -10.47 49.18
N VAL A 505 -0.62 -11.47 48.39
CA VAL A 505 -1.14 -12.75 48.90
C VAL A 505 0.00 -13.75 49.01
N HIS A 506 0.27 -14.18 50.22
CA HIS A 506 1.26 -15.20 50.54
C HIS A 506 0.56 -16.47 51.02
N GLY A 507 0.11 -17.32 50.09
CA GLY A 507 -0.71 -18.51 50.38
C GLY A 507 -0.07 -19.60 51.26
N TYR A 508 1.13 -19.36 51.80
CA TYR A 508 1.81 -20.24 52.76
C TYR A 508 2.18 -19.51 54.08
N HIS A 509 1.78 -18.25 54.24
CA HIS A 509 2.02 -17.46 55.44
C HIS A 509 0.69 -17.12 56.12
N PRO A 510 0.44 -17.60 57.36
CA PRO A 510 -0.87 -17.48 58.02
C PRO A 510 -1.41 -16.05 58.21
N ASP A 511 -0.52 -15.05 58.23
CA ASP A 511 -0.94 -13.63 58.39
C ASP A 511 -1.22 -12.91 57.06
N HIS A 512 -1.09 -13.59 55.91
CA HIS A 512 -1.18 -13.00 54.57
C HIS A 512 -1.74 -13.96 53.51
N ASP A 513 -2.45 -15.02 53.90
CA ASP A 513 -3.07 -15.97 52.97
C ASP A 513 -4.55 -15.63 52.67
N ASN A 514 -5.05 -14.57 53.31
CA ASN A 514 -6.44 -14.13 53.37
C ASN A 514 -7.41 -15.15 53.95
N LEU A 515 -6.96 -16.08 54.79
CA LEU A 515 -7.81 -17.04 55.46
C LEU A 515 -8.01 -16.61 56.91
N ASN A 516 -9.20 -16.89 57.45
CA ASN A 516 -9.42 -16.69 58.87
C ASN A 516 -8.59 -17.70 59.70
N ALA A 517 -8.49 -17.48 61.01
CA ALA A 517 -7.70 -18.33 61.91
C ALA A 517 -8.09 -19.83 61.91
N THR A 518 -9.28 -20.17 61.41
CA THR A 518 -9.79 -21.55 61.28
C THR A 518 -9.59 -22.16 59.89
N PHE A 519 -9.07 -21.39 58.92
CA PHE A 519 -8.84 -21.79 57.53
C PHE A 519 -10.08 -22.29 56.79
N ASP A 520 -11.29 -21.87 57.21
CA ASP A 520 -12.56 -22.30 56.62
C ASP A 520 -13.28 -21.19 55.84
N ALA A 521 -12.80 -19.94 55.93
CA ALA A 521 -13.31 -18.82 55.15
C ALA A 521 -12.21 -17.80 54.83
N THR A 522 -12.43 -17.02 53.77
CA THR A 522 -11.57 -15.88 53.44
C THR A 522 -11.93 -14.65 54.27
N VAL A 523 -10.92 -13.90 54.73
CA VAL A 523 -11.10 -12.59 55.37
C VAL A 523 -11.49 -11.52 54.35
N ALA A 524 -11.95 -10.36 54.81
CA ALA A 524 -12.36 -9.29 53.89
C ALA A 524 -11.17 -8.60 53.21
N ARG A 525 -11.40 -8.05 52.01
CA ARG A 525 -10.42 -7.22 51.30
C ARG A 525 -9.87 -6.11 52.19
N GLY A 526 -8.54 -6.00 52.23
CA GLY A 526 -7.81 -4.98 52.96
C GLY A 526 -7.53 -5.31 54.42
N GLU A 527 -8.02 -6.45 54.93
CA GLU A 527 -7.60 -6.97 56.23
C GLU A 527 -6.16 -7.50 56.16
N GLU A 528 -5.87 -8.37 55.19
CA GLU A 528 -4.51 -8.89 54.95
C GLU A 528 -3.93 -8.46 53.60
N SER A 529 -4.74 -8.48 52.54
CA SER A 529 -4.33 -8.13 51.17
C SER A 529 -5.25 -7.14 50.49
N TYR A 530 -4.71 -6.35 49.56
CA TYR A 530 -5.45 -5.37 48.77
C TYR A 530 -5.91 -5.94 47.43
N THR A 531 -7.07 -5.51 46.92
CA THR A 531 -7.33 -5.63 45.48
C THR A 531 -6.46 -4.61 44.76
N VAL A 532 -5.82 -5.00 43.66
CA VAL A 532 -4.99 -4.11 42.84
C VAL A 532 -5.66 -3.91 41.49
N ASN A 533 -5.99 -2.67 41.14
CA ASN A 533 -6.49 -2.31 39.82
C ASN A 533 -5.41 -1.55 39.06
N ARG A 534 -4.95 -2.12 37.95
CA ARG A 534 -3.96 -1.50 37.08
C ARG A 534 -4.64 -0.96 35.84
N ARG A 535 -4.79 0.35 35.75
CA ARG A 535 -5.30 1.01 34.55
C ARG A 535 -4.11 1.41 33.68
N ILE A 536 -3.98 0.76 32.54
CA ILE A 536 -2.97 1.08 31.52
C ILE A 536 -3.62 1.93 30.44
N GLU A 537 -2.98 3.04 30.11
CA GLU A 537 -3.34 3.92 29.01
C GLU A 537 -2.15 4.05 28.05
N LEU A 538 -2.42 3.82 26.77
CA LEU A 538 -1.50 4.08 25.66
C LEU A 538 -2.04 5.30 24.91
N ALA A 539 -1.40 6.45 25.06
CA ALA A 539 -1.74 7.66 24.30
C ALA A 539 -0.88 7.69 23.04
N LEU A 540 -1.48 7.36 21.89
CA LEU A 540 -0.76 7.22 20.62
C LEU A 540 -0.40 8.59 20.07
N SER A 541 0.86 8.78 19.67
CA SER A 541 1.31 10.02 19.07
C SER A 541 0.61 10.29 17.74
N GLU A 542 0.34 11.56 17.47
CA GLU A 542 -0.01 12.01 16.12
C GLU A 542 1.22 11.90 15.21
N SER A 543 1.00 11.65 13.92
CA SER A 543 2.07 11.76 12.93
C SER A 543 2.54 13.20 12.85
N ALA A 544 3.85 13.42 12.92
CA ALA A 544 4.42 14.75 12.71
C ALA A 544 4.07 15.28 11.30
N ASP A 545 4.00 16.59 11.18
CA ASP A 545 3.59 17.27 9.94
C ASP A 545 4.76 17.45 8.95
N ASP A 546 5.42 16.33 8.65
CA ASP A 546 6.51 16.25 7.69
C ASP A 546 6.31 15.10 6.71
N PHE A 547 6.95 15.17 5.54
CA PHE A 547 6.78 14.19 4.48
C PHE A 547 7.09 12.77 4.94
N THR A 548 8.14 12.58 5.75
CA THR A 548 8.58 11.25 6.18
C THR A 548 7.59 10.64 7.15
N SER A 549 7.08 11.42 8.10
CA SER A 549 6.11 10.98 9.09
C SER A 549 4.74 10.67 8.46
N ARG A 550 4.29 11.49 7.50
CA ARG A 550 3.02 11.29 6.77
C ARG A 550 3.03 10.09 5.83
N THR A 551 4.20 9.72 5.32
CA THR A 551 4.35 8.64 4.32
C THR A 551 4.97 7.37 4.88
N ARG A 552 5.17 7.30 6.20
CA ARG A 552 5.67 6.10 6.87
C ARG A 552 4.57 5.02 6.84
N GLY A 553 4.96 3.78 6.52
CA GLY A 553 4.04 2.64 6.59
C GLY A 553 3.49 2.41 8.01
N HIS A 554 2.28 1.85 8.11
CA HIS A 554 1.59 1.60 9.38
C HIS A 554 2.08 0.35 10.15
N SER A 555 3.38 0.02 10.15
CA SER A 555 3.89 -1.14 10.88
C SER A 555 4.42 -0.82 12.28
N THR A 556 4.52 0.47 12.63
CA THR A 556 5.01 0.95 13.93
C THR A 556 4.04 1.96 14.51
N ILE A 557 3.82 1.90 15.83
CA ILE A 557 3.00 2.83 16.60
C ILE A 557 3.78 3.22 17.84
N GLU A 558 3.80 4.51 18.14
CA GLU A 558 4.54 5.08 19.27
C GLU A 558 3.63 6.02 20.06
N GLY A 559 3.99 6.28 21.30
CA GLY A 559 3.19 7.14 22.16
C GLY A 559 3.66 7.19 23.61
N GLU A 560 2.86 7.84 24.45
CA GLU A 560 3.06 7.88 25.89
C GLU A 560 2.36 6.68 26.54
N TYR A 561 3.08 6.04 27.45
CA TYR A 561 2.55 5.00 28.32
C TYR A 561 2.25 5.62 29.68
N VAL A 562 1.03 5.44 30.18
CA VAL A 562 0.63 5.82 31.53
C VAL A 562 0.02 4.61 32.21
N GLU A 563 0.45 4.31 33.43
CA GLU A 563 -0.18 3.28 34.25
C GLU A 563 -0.52 3.81 35.63
N THR A 564 -1.80 3.74 35.99
CA THR A 564 -2.31 4.06 37.32
C THR A 564 -2.61 2.77 38.07
N ILE A 565 -1.92 2.55 39.19
CA ILE A 565 -2.08 1.40 40.07
C ILE A 565 -2.88 1.85 41.28
N THR A 566 -4.11 1.34 41.41
CA THR A 566 -4.99 1.62 42.55
C THR A 566 -5.04 0.42 43.48
N LEU A 567 -4.61 0.59 44.73
CA LEU A 567 -4.82 -0.37 45.81
C LEU A 567 -6.16 -0.07 46.48
N LEU A 568 -7.00 -1.09 46.67
CA LEU A 568 -8.29 -0.97 47.37
C LEU A 568 -8.25 -1.79 48.65
N GLY A 569 -8.49 -1.12 49.78
CA GLY A 569 -8.55 -1.71 51.12
C GLY A 569 -9.97 -1.95 51.61
N VAL A 570 -10.11 -1.92 52.93
CA VAL A 570 -11.38 -2.13 53.64
C VAL A 570 -12.36 -0.99 53.34
N THR A 571 -13.64 -1.32 53.22
CA THR A 571 -14.71 -0.32 53.26
C THR A 571 -15.09 -0.08 54.72
N LYS A 572 -14.65 1.04 55.30
CA LYS A 572 -14.97 1.38 56.69
C LYS A 572 -16.48 1.57 56.90
N PRO A 573 -17.03 1.21 58.08
CA PRO A 573 -18.43 1.46 58.40
C PRO A 573 -18.86 2.89 58.11
N GLY A 574 -20.00 3.06 57.43
CA GLY A 574 -20.54 4.38 57.07
C GLY A 574 -19.86 5.06 55.86
N ARG A 575 -18.90 4.43 55.18
CA ARG A 575 -18.32 4.92 53.92
C ARG A 575 -18.91 4.19 52.72
N SER A 576 -19.19 4.92 51.64
CA SER A 576 -19.74 4.38 50.39
C SER A 576 -18.69 3.77 49.46
N ALA A 577 -17.40 4.01 49.72
CA ALA A 577 -16.28 3.53 48.92
C ALA A 577 -15.18 2.94 49.82
N PRO A 578 -14.40 1.96 49.34
CA PRO A 578 -13.25 1.46 50.06
C PRO A 578 -12.16 2.51 50.22
N GLU A 579 -11.32 2.33 51.23
CA GLU A 579 -10.05 3.05 51.28
C GLU A 579 -9.23 2.73 50.03
N SER A 580 -8.56 3.74 49.46
CA SER A 580 -7.76 3.57 48.27
C SER A 580 -6.45 4.35 48.30
N ARG A 581 -5.46 3.83 47.58
CA ARG A 581 -4.20 4.54 47.31
C ARG A 581 -3.82 4.35 45.85
N GLN A 582 -3.36 5.43 45.22
CA GLN A 582 -2.99 5.43 43.81
C GLN A 582 -1.52 5.76 43.59
N PHE A 583 -0.88 4.99 42.73
CA PHE A 583 0.44 5.23 42.20
C PHE A 583 0.35 5.40 40.69
N GLU A 584 1.23 6.23 40.12
CA GLU A 584 1.28 6.47 38.69
C GLU A 584 2.70 6.28 38.19
N VAL A 585 2.84 5.67 37.01
CA VAL A 585 4.10 5.58 36.28
C VAL A 585 3.89 6.04 34.84
N ARG A 586 4.91 6.67 34.25
CA ARG A 586 4.89 7.14 32.86
C ARG A 586 6.14 6.80 32.08
N GLY A 587 6.01 6.75 30.77
CA GLY A 587 7.10 6.46 29.84
C GLY A 587 6.70 6.62 28.39
N LEU A 588 7.57 6.21 27.49
CA LEU A 588 7.25 6.12 26.05
C LEU A 588 7.10 4.65 25.66
N PHE A 589 6.18 4.34 24.75
CA PHE A 589 6.07 3.02 24.15
C PHE A 589 6.31 3.05 22.65
N SER A 590 6.75 1.91 22.13
CA SER A 590 6.79 1.62 20.69
C SER A 590 6.31 0.19 20.49
N LEU A 591 5.40 -0.01 19.53
CA LEU A 591 4.81 -1.28 19.12
C LEU A 591 5.07 -1.49 17.64
N ASN A 592 5.50 -2.69 17.27
CA ASN A 592 5.64 -3.08 15.87
C ASN A 592 4.70 -4.23 15.55
N ARG A 593 4.05 -4.19 14.39
CA ARG A 593 3.28 -5.33 13.89
C ARG A 593 4.24 -6.40 13.41
N ILE A 594 4.09 -7.61 13.95
CA ILE A 594 4.98 -8.76 13.65
C ILE A 594 4.26 -9.93 12.97
N SER A 595 3.00 -9.75 12.57
CA SER A 595 2.22 -10.77 11.88
C SER A 595 1.34 -10.18 10.78
N ASP A 596 0.85 -11.08 9.93
CA ASP A 596 -0.28 -10.84 9.04
C ASP A 596 -1.58 -10.58 9.84
N PRO A 597 -2.60 -9.98 9.22
CA PRO A 597 -3.88 -9.66 9.85
C PRO A 597 -4.74 -10.92 10.02
N VAL A 598 -4.33 -11.79 10.94
CA VAL A 598 -5.06 -13.03 11.28
C VAL A 598 -5.75 -12.93 12.64
N PRO A 599 -6.93 -13.55 12.82
CA PRO A 599 -7.60 -13.59 14.11
C PRO A 599 -6.79 -14.32 15.19
N LEU A 600 -7.00 -13.91 16.45
CA LEU A 600 -6.49 -14.60 17.62
C LEU A 600 -7.39 -15.81 17.92
N THR A 601 -6.81 -17.01 18.00
CA THR A 601 -7.55 -18.22 18.42
C THR A 601 -7.46 -18.38 19.94
N THR A 602 -8.60 -18.32 20.62
CA THR A 602 -8.67 -18.42 22.09
C THR A 602 -9.01 -19.82 22.59
N ASP A 603 -9.71 -20.62 21.79
CA ASP A 603 -10.32 -21.90 22.16
C ASP A 603 -10.26 -22.94 21.02
#